data_AF-A0A814ZZC7-F1
#
_entry.id   AF-A0A814ZZC7-F1
#
_cell.length_a   1.000
_cell.length_b   1.000
_cell.length_c   1.000
_cell.angle_alpha   90.00
_cell.angle_beta   90.00
_cell.angle_gamma   90.00
#
_symmetry.space_group_name_H-M   'P 1'
#
loop_
_entity.id
_entity.type
_entity.pdbx_description
1 polymer ?
#
loop_
_entity_poly.entity_id
_entity_poly.type
_entity_poly.pdbx_seq_one_letter_code
_entity_poly.pdbx_strand_id
1 'polypeptide(L)'
;EPYNWRDLNLRQNLIIYGTIYRICDCDQFTREWLESEGIELQCSESIPSDPYMLKLMEKNQNKFKDNLIEEKVIDKKMDGKILRFYAMFNNQDHSRKFIIHVYLIDNTIEIREIHRNNNGYDPLPIYLHRQLVPKDSTYNIKSFVNLFLDQREQNKINYLKANAFILGEHITIFNRVFFLYDCDKFTRDFCQFDINRLPSISPYSVTDKSEDKTKNVARKSIENEQRVLRYEAILESSDENDCCRRFLIVYRLADDFISVYEKPIDGYGCLTRKFLERVRIPKPGLYIFFHNFCYFFW
;
A
#
# COMPACT_ATOMS: atom_id res chain seq x y z
N GLU A 1 -26.25 -42.86 -27.03
CA GLU A 1 -27.09 -42.99 -25.82
C GLU A 1 -26.40 -42.23 -24.69
N PRO A 2 -27.14 -41.57 -23.78
CA PRO A 2 -26.55 -40.91 -22.62
C PRO A 2 -26.07 -41.94 -21.59
N TYR A 3 -25.03 -41.60 -20.81
CA TYR A 3 -24.57 -42.43 -19.68
C TYR A 3 -25.66 -42.56 -18.63
N ASN A 4 -25.83 -43.78 -18.10
CA ASN A 4 -26.70 -44.07 -16.98
C ASN A 4 -25.87 -44.27 -15.70
N TRP A 5 -26.48 -44.12 -14.53
CA TRP A 5 -25.80 -44.31 -13.24
C TRP A 5 -25.28 -45.75 -13.06
N ARG A 6 -25.89 -46.72 -13.75
CA ARG A 6 -25.43 -48.13 -13.78
C ARG A 6 -24.13 -48.34 -14.53
N ASP A 7 -23.75 -47.39 -15.38
CA ASP A 7 -22.53 -47.46 -16.21
C ASP A 7 -21.31 -46.87 -15.49
N LEU A 8 -21.48 -46.44 -14.22
CA LEU A 8 -20.45 -45.79 -13.42
C LEU A 8 -20.04 -46.70 -12.26
N ASN A 9 -18.79 -47.16 -12.27
CA ASN A 9 -18.17 -47.83 -11.12
C ASN A 9 -16.76 -47.27 -10.87
N LEU A 10 -16.24 -47.47 -9.66
CA LEU A 10 -14.86 -47.14 -9.32
C LEU A 10 -13.90 -47.96 -10.19
N ARG A 11 -12.75 -47.36 -10.52
CA ARG A 11 -11.74 -47.90 -11.46
C ARG A 11 -12.24 -48.14 -12.88
N GLN A 12 -13.30 -47.46 -13.31
CA GLN A 12 -13.71 -47.42 -14.71
C GLN A 12 -13.31 -46.10 -15.39
N ASN A 13 -13.18 -46.17 -16.72
CA ASN A 13 -12.84 -45.04 -17.56
C ASN A 13 -14.11 -44.48 -18.20
N LEU A 14 -14.41 -43.22 -17.90
CA LEU A 14 -15.54 -42.48 -18.42
C LEU A 14 -15.06 -41.57 -19.56
N ILE A 15 -15.64 -41.68 -20.75
CA ILE A 15 -15.23 -40.89 -21.92
C ILE A 15 -16.24 -39.78 -22.15
N ILE A 16 -15.83 -38.53 -21.91
CA ILE A 16 -16.68 -37.35 -22.11
C ILE A 16 -15.98 -36.44 -23.13
N TYR A 17 -16.66 -36.14 -24.24
CA TYR A 17 -16.14 -35.28 -25.32
C TYR A 17 -14.72 -35.67 -25.80
N GLY A 18 -14.43 -36.96 -25.91
CA GLY A 18 -13.12 -37.48 -26.34
C GLY A 18 -12.02 -37.44 -25.27
N THR A 19 -12.34 -37.00 -24.05
CA THR A 19 -11.43 -37.03 -22.90
C THR A 19 -11.74 -38.23 -22.00
N ILE A 20 -10.72 -38.96 -21.60
CA ILE A 20 -10.83 -40.14 -20.73
C ILE A 20 -10.65 -39.70 -19.28
N TYR A 21 -11.67 -39.90 -18.46
CA TYR A 21 -11.66 -39.66 -17.02
C TYR A 21 -11.63 -40.99 -16.26
N ARG A 22 -10.71 -41.14 -15.32
CA ARG A 22 -10.63 -42.30 -14.43
C ARG A 22 -11.42 -42.00 -13.16
N ILE A 23 -12.40 -42.83 -12.83
CA ILE A 23 -13.14 -42.68 -11.56
C ILE A 23 -12.32 -43.36 -10.45
N CYS A 24 -11.71 -42.57 -9.57
CA CYS A 24 -10.79 -43.07 -8.53
C CYS A 24 -11.47 -43.30 -7.17
N ASP A 25 -12.38 -42.42 -6.75
CA ASP A 25 -13.08 -42.51 -5.47
C ASP A 25 -14.49 -41.89 -5.57
N CYS A 26 -15.34 -42.17 -4.58
CA CYS A 26 -16.69 -41.63 -4.47
C CYS A 26 -17.04 -41.28 -3.02
N ASP A 27 -17.91 -40.29 -2.85
CA ASP A 27 -18.43 -39.86 -1.55
C ASP A 27 -19.19 -40.98 -0.84
N GLN A 28 -19.25 -40.90 0.50
CA GLN A 28 -19.92 -41.90 1.34
C GLN A 28 -21.39 -42.11 0.95
N PHE A 29 -22.13 -41.03 0.70
CA PHE A 29 -23.53 -41.10 0.28
C PHE A 29 -23.69 -41.90 -1.03
N THR A 30 -22.86 -41.60 -2.02
CA THR A 30 -22.88 -42.26 -3.34
C THR A 30 -22.57 -43.75 -3.20
N ARG A 31 -21.66 -44.10 -2.28
CA ARG A 31 -21.30 -45.48 -1.97
C ARG A 31 -22.48 -46.27 -1.43
N GLU A 32 -23.08 -45.77 -0.35
CA GLU A 32 -24.21 -46.41 0.31
C GLU A 32 -25.43 -46.53 -0.62
N TRP A 33 -25.68 -45.52 -1.46
CA TRP A 33 -26.79 -45.53 -2.40
C TRP A 33 -26.60 -46.58 -3.52
N LEU A 34 -25.41 -46.67 -4.12
CA LEU A 34 -25.12 -47.66 -5.17
C LEU A 34 -25.18 -49.10 -4.62
N GLU A 35 -24.71 -49.31 -3.38
CA GLU A 35 -24.84 -50.60 -2.69
C GLU A 35 -26.31 -50.96 -2.43
N SER A 36 -27.16 -49.98 -2.07
CA SER A 36 -28.59 -50.19 -1.85
C SER A 36 -29.36 -50.58 -3.13
N GLU A 37 -28.90 -50.10 -4.29
CA GLU A 37 -29.42 -50.44 -5.61
C GLU A 37 -28.81 -51.75 -6.17
N GLY A 38 -27.94 -52.41 -5.41
CA GLY A 38 -27.35 -53.71 -5.75
C GLY A 38 -26.09 -53.66 -6.63
N ILE A 39 -25.42 -52.52 -6.72
CA ILE A 39 -24.15 -52.38 -7.44
C ILE A 39 -22.98 -52.58 -6.46
N GLU A 40 -22.19 -53.63 -6.68
CA GLU A 40 -20.95 -53.85 -5.92
C GLU A 40 -19.85 -52.89 -6.39
N LEU A 41 -19.47 -51.95 -5.51
CA LEU A 41 -18.42 -50.98 -5.76
C LEU A 41 -17.02 -51.59 -5.61
N GLN A 42 -16.12 -51.25 -6.52
CA GLN A 42 -14.71 -51.62 -6.39
C GLN A 42 -13.99 -50.78 -5.34
N CYS A 43 -12.83 -51.24 -4.86
CA CYS A 43 -12.02 -50.48 -3.91
C CYS A 43 -11.46 -49.19 -4.54
N SER A 44 -11.42 -48.10 -3.76
CA SER A 44 -10.90 -46.81 -4.19
C SER A 44 -9.43 -46.88 -4.63
N GLU A 45 -9.06 -46.02 -5.57
CA GLU A 45 -7.72 -45.88 -6.13
C GLU A 45 -7.10 -44.57 -5.64
N SER A 46 -5.84 -44.61 -5.22
CA SER A 46 -5.13 -43.40 -4.79
C SER A 46 -4.87 -42.49 -5.99
N ILE A 47 -5.23 -41.22 -5.87
CA ILE A 47 -4.93 -40.21 -6.89
C ILE A 47 -3.39 -40.09 -7.02
N PRO A 48 -2.83 -40.12 -8.25
CA PRO A 48 -1.39 -39.94 -8.43
C PRO A 48 -0.95 -38.53 -8.01
N SER A 49 0.19 -38.44 -7.32
CA SER A 49 0.76 -37.15 -6.90
C SER A 49 1.18 -36.32 -8.11
N ASP A 50 0.71 -35.07 -8.18
CA ASP A 50 1.06 -34.14 -9.25
C ASP A 50 2.54 -33.68 -9.13
N PRO A 51 3.40 -33.90 -10.15
CA PRO A 51 4.78 -33.42 -10.18
C PRO A 51 4.94 -31.91 -9.95
N TYR A 52 3.95 -31.11 -10.36
CA TYR A 52 3.98 -29.66 -10.16
C TYR A 52 3.76 -29.31 -8.68
N MET A 53 2.77 -29.93 -8.03
CA MET A 53 2.50 -29.75 -6.60
C MET A 53 3.68 -30.20 -5.73
N LEU A 54 4.36 -31.29 -6.10
CA LEU A 54 5.57 -31.75 -5.41
C LEU A 54 6.69 -30.69 -5.45
N LYS A 55 6.95 -30.08 -6.62
CA LYS A 55 7.95 -29.00 -6.76
C LYS A 55 7.60 -27.76 -5.95
N LEU A 56 6.30 -27.43 -5.80
CA LEU A 56 5.85 -26.32 -4.95
C LEU A 56 6.08 -26.62 -3.46
N MET A 57 5.79 -27.84 -3.02
CA MET A 57 6.01 -28.26 -1.63
C MET A 57 7.49 -28.27 -1.25
N GLU A 58 8.36 -28.78 -2.12
CA GLU A 58 9.83 -28.78 -1.90
C GLU A 58 10.38 -27.35 -1.77
N LYS A 59 9.94 -26.42 -2.62
CA LYS A 59 10.31 -25.00 -2.51
C LYS A 59 9.87 -24.39 -1.19
N ASN A 60 8.68 -24.71 -0.72
CA ASN A 60 8.17 -24.20 0.55
C ASN A 60 8.91 -24.81 1.75
N GLN A 61 9.19 -26.12 1.74
CA GLN A 61 9.95 -26.77 2.82
C GLN A 61 11.38 -26.23 2.95
N ASN A 62 12.03 -25.90 1.83
CA ASN A 62 13.36 -25.28 1.86
C ASN A 62 13.31 -23.85 2.44
N LYS A 63 12.27 -23.06 2.12
CA LYS A 63 12.05 -21.76 2.78
C LYS A 63 11.88 -21.86 4.29
N PHE A 64 11.20 -22.90 4.79
CA PHE A 64 11.05 -23.11 6.24
C PHE A 64 12.37 -23.51 6.93
N LYS A 65 13.24 -24.27 6.26
CA LYS A 65 14.56 -24.64 6.80
C LYS A 65 15.55 -23.47 6.80
N ASP A 66 15.55 -22.64 5.76
CA ASP A 66 16.42 -21.46 5.68
C ASP A 66 16.03 -20.40 6.73
N ASN A 67 14.73 -20.23 7.02
CA ASN A 67 14.24 -19.31 8.05
C ASN A 67 14.56 -19.73 9.50
N LEU A 68 14.85 -21.01 9.77
CA LEU A 68 15.19 -21.50 11.11
C LEU A 68 16.65 -21.21 11.49
N ILE A 69 17.53 -21.01 10.49
CA ILE A 69 18.96 -20.74 10.71
C ILE A 69 19.21 -19.22 10.82
N GLU A 70 18.33 -18.40 10.27
CA GLU A 70 18.28 -16.94 10.49
C GLU A 70 17.24 -16.55 11.57
N GLU A 71 17.12 -17.31 12.66
CA GLU A 71 16.75 -16.66 13.92
C GLU A 71 17.89 -15.70 14.27
N LYS A 72 17.83 -14.49 13.68
CA LYS A 72 18.54 -13.30 14.13
C LYS A 72 18.57 -13.39 15.64
N VAL A 73 19.76 -13.30 16.21
CA VAL A 73 19.95 -13.09 17.64
C VAL A 73 19.14 -11.85 18.01
N ILE A 74 17.87 -12.05 18.37
CA ILE A 74 17.01 -10.98 18.85
C ILE A 74 17.59 -10.70 20.22
N ASP A 75 18.36 -9.63 20.32
CA ASP A 75 18.94 -9.18 21.58
C ASP A 75 17.78 -8.94 22.56
N LYS A 76 17.45 -9.94 23.38
CA LYS A 76 16.39 -9.89 24.41
C LYS A 76 16.54 -8.68 25.34
N LYS A 77 17.73 -8.08 25.38
CA LYS A 77 18.05 -6.83 26.09
C LYS A 77 17.27 -5.61 25.58
N MET A 78 16.74 -5.67 24.35
CA MET A 78 16.01 -4.58 23.70
C MET A 78 14.49 -4.78 23.73
N ASP A 79 14.02 -5.87 24.34
CA ASP A 79 12.59 -6.15 24.50
C ASP A 79 11.92 -5.09 25.39
N GLY A 80 10.73 -4.65 24.98
CA GLY A 80 9.97 -3.59 25.64
C GLY A 80 10.50 -2.15 25.47
N LYS A 81 11.62 -1.93 24.75
CA LYS A 81 12.14 -0.58 24.51
C LYS A 81 11.58 0.03 23.23
N ILE A 82 10.96 1.19 23.37
CA ILE A 82 10.31 1.93 22.29
C ILE A 82 10.89 3.33 22.24
N LEU A 83 11.32 3.77 21.07
CA LEU A 83 11.65 5.18 20.84
C LEU A 83 10.39 5.92 20.46
N ARG A 84 10.10 7.01 21.16
CA ARG A 84 8.91 7.83 20.93
C ARG A 84 9.35 9.20 20.47
N PHE A 85 8.96 9.55 19.25
CA PHE A 85 9.18 10.86 18.64
C PHE A 85 7.87 11.61 18.49
N TYR A 86 7.93 12.92 18.72
CA TYR A 86 6.82 13.83 18.48
C TYR A 86 7.03 14.52 17.14
N ALA A 87 6.02 14.43 16.30
CA ALA A 87 6.09 14.89 14.92
C ALA A 87 4.93 15.81 14.56
N MET A 88 5.18 16.70 13.62
CA MET A 88 4.16 17.56 13.00
C MET A 88 4.15 17.33 11.49
N PHE A 89 2.98 17.47 10.88
CA PHE A 89 2.87 17.38 9.42
C PHE A 89 3.36 18.68 8.76
N ASN A 90 4.13 18.57 7.69
CA ASN A 90 4.69 19.74 6.99
C ASN A 90 3.70 20.41 6.01
N ASN A 91 2.61 19.73 5.61
CA ASN A 91 1.60 20.41 4.80
C ASN A 91 0.87 21.46 5.63
N GLN A 92 0.40 22.49 4.93
CA GLN A 92 -0.23 23.75 5.37
C GLN A 92 -1.35 23.63 6.43
N ASP A 93 -1.74 22.42 6.84
CA ASP A 93 -2.61 22.13 7.97
C ASP A 93 -1.80 22.14 9.27
N HIS A 94 -1.43 23.34 9.71
CA HIS A 94 -0.53 23.65 10.84
C HIS A 94 -1.00 23.19 12.24
N SER A 95 -1.78 22.11 12.37
CA SER A 95 -2.36 21.72 13.66
C SER A 95 -2.43 20.21 13.96
N ARG A 96 -2.08 19.33 13.01
CA ARG A 96 -2.05 17.88 13.27
C ARG A 96 -0.72 17.44 13.86
N LYS A 97 -0.79 16.82 15.04
CA LYS A 97 0.35 16.31 15.79
C LYS A 97 0.33 14.79 15.76
N PHE A 98 1.51 14.19 15.67
CA PHE A 98 1.69 12.75 15.57
C PHE A 98 2.69 12.28 16.61
N ILE A 99 2.50 11.03 17.05
CA ILE A 99 3.46 10.29 17.86
C ILE A 99 3.94 9.14 17.00
N ILE A 100 5.26 9.06 16.81
CA ILE A 100 5.89 7.97 16.07
C ILE A 100 6.58 7.07 17.10
N HIS A 101 6.19 5.79 17.12
CA HIS A 101 6.82 4.75 17.91
C HIS A 101 7.73 3.92 17.01
N VAL A 102 9.00 3.80 17.40
CA VAL A 102 9.97 2.90 16.76
C VAL A 102 10.32 1.79 17.75
N TYR A 103 10.00 0.56 17.39
CA TYR A 103 10.25 -0.62 18.21
C TYR A 103 11.65 -1.16 17.92
N LEU A 104 12.52 -1.19 18.94
CA LEU A 104 13.93 -1.57 18.74
C LEU A 104 14.12 -3.08 18.52
N ILE A 105 13.16 -3.90 18.97
CA ILE A 105 13.23 -5.35 18.86
C ILE A 105 13.14 -5.84 17.42
N ASP A 106 12.31 -5.21 16.60
CA ASP A 106 12.00 -5.65 15.24
C ASP A 106 12.17 -4.53 14.19
N ASN A 107 12.55 -3.32 14.61
CA ASN A 107 12.62 -2.11 13.78
C ASN A 107 11.28 -1.72 13.13
N THR A 108 10.15 -2.16 13.69
CA THR A 108 8.83 -1.76 13.22
C THR A 108 8.47 -0.36 13.69
N ILE A 109 7.64 0.31 12.91
CA ILE A 109 7.20 1.68 13.15
C ILE A 109 5.68 1.70 13.23
N GLU A 110 5.17 2.37 14.26
CA GLU A 110 3.74 2.67 14.44
C GLU A 110 3.59 4.19 14.51
N ILE A 111 2.56 4.74 13.85
CA ILE A 111 2.27 6.18 13.90
C ILE A 111 0.87 6.37 14.44
N ARG A 112 0.75 7.21 15.46
CA ARG A 112 -0.52 7.59 16.07
C ARG A 112 -0.76 9.07 15.87
N GLU A 113 -2.00 9.43 15.57
CA GLU A 113 -2.43 10.83 15.50
C GLU A 113 -2.82 11.31 16.90
N ILE A 114 -2.59 12.58 17.22
CA ILE A 114 -3.09 13.19 18.46
C ILE A 114 -4.30 14.05 18.08
N HIS A 115 -5.49 13.59 18.42
CA HIS A 115 -6.71 14.37 18.29
C HIS A 115 -6.86 15.36 19.46
N ARG A 116 -7.44 16.54 19.19
CA ARG A 116 -7.94 17.45 20.23
C ARG A 116 -9.42 17.16 20.50
N ASN A 117 -9.88 17.52 21.69
CA ASN A 117 -11.28 17.45 22.08
C ASN A 117 -12.16 18.22 21.08
N ASN A 118 -13.37 17.71 20.81
CA ASN A 118 -14.34 18.28 19.87
C ASN A 118 -13.88 18.36 18.40
N ASN A 119 -12.85 17.61 17.98
CA ASN A 119 -12.44 17.59 16.57
C ASN A 119 -13.31 16.67 15.68
N GLY A 120 -14.27 15.92 16.24
CA GLY A 120 -15.18 15.05 15.48
C GLY A 120 -14.55 13.82 14.83
N TYR A 121 -13.30 13.48 15.17
CA TYR A 121 -12.60 12.29 14.67
C TYR A 121 -12.87 11.06 15.56
N ASP A 122 -12.65 9.89 14.96
CA ASP A 122 -12.79 8.57 15.57
C ASP A 122 -11.95 8.45 16.87
N PRO A 123 -12.49 7.81 17.93
CA PRO A 123 -11.75 7.51 19.16
C PRO A 123 -10.48 6.67 19.00
N LEU A 124 -10.24 6.00 17.86
CA LEU A 124 -9.05 5.17 17.62
C LEU A 124 -8.02 5.85 16.70
N PRO A 125 -7.06 6.65 17.23
CA PRO A 125 -6.19 7.49 16.41
C PRO A 125 -4.97 6.76 15.85
N ILE A 126 -5.18 5.65 15.14
CA ILE A 126 -4.08 4.93 14.47
C ILE A 126 -3.93 5.50 13.06
N TYR A 127 -2.77 6.10 12.81
CA TYR A 127 -2.43 6.62 11.48
C TYR A 127 -1.70 5.58 10.62
N LEU A 128 -0.82 4.81 11.25
CA LEU A 128 -0.09 3.71 10.65
C LEU A 128 0.00 2.57 11.65
N HIS A 129 -0.55 1.41 11.31
CA HIS A 129 -0.36 0.19 12.09
C HIS A 129 1.11 -0.21 12.12
N ARG A 130 1.53 -0.83 13.23
CA ARG A 130 2.89 -1.31 13.44
C ARG A 130 3.33 -2.20 12.27
N GLN A 131 4.29 -1.73 11.49
CA GLN A 131 4.85 -2.49 10.37
C GLN A 131 6.27 -2.03 10.04
N LEU A 132 6.99 -2.84 9.25
CA LEU A 132 8.26 -2.43 8.67
C LEU A 132 8.01 -1.39 7.58
N VAL A 133 8.70 -0.26 7.67
CA VAL A 133 8.56 0.82 6.69
C VAL A 133 9.77 0.80 5.75
N PRO A 134 9.57 0.65 4.44
CA PRO A 134 10.64 0.76 3.46
C PRO A 134 11.14 2.21 3.38
N LYS A 135 12.46 2.38 3.30
CA LYS A 135 13.12 3.68 3.16
C LYS A 135 12.96 4.26 1.75
N ASP A 136 12.91 3.38 0.75
CA ASP A 136 12.87 3.80 -0.65
C ASP A 136 11.44 4.12 -1.10
N SER A 137 11.25 5.32 -1.66
CA SER A 137 9.96 5.75 -2.26
C SER A 137 9.52 4.86 -3.43
N THR A 138 10.43 4.07 -3.99
CA THR A 138 10.20 3.14 -5.11
C THR A 138 9.47 1.85 -4.72
N TYR A 139 9.24 1.60 -3.42
CA TYR A 139 8.59 0.37 -2.96
C TYR A 139 7.19 0.15 -3.55
N ASN A 140 6.41 1.22 -3.75
CA ASN A 140 5.07 1.14 -4.37
C ASN A 140 5.10 0.68 -5.84
N ILE A 141 6.24 0.79 -6.53
CA ILE A 141 6.39 0.32 -7.91
C ILE A 141 6.67 -1.18 -7.91
N LYS A 142 7.46 -1.68 -6.95
CA LYS A 142 7.81 -3.10 -6.85
C LYS A 142 6.65 -3.95 -6.33
N SER A 143 5.70 -3.43 -5.56
CA SER A 143 4.58 -4.24 -5.04
C SER A 143 3.68 -4.84 -6.13
N PHE A 144 3.47 -4.17 -7.27
CA PHE A 144 2.72 -4.73 -8.40
C PHE A 144 3.59 -5.69 -9.25
N VAL A 145 4.89 -5.41 -9.36
CA VAL A 145 5.83 -6.21 -10.16
C VAL A 145 6.39 -7.42 -9.38
N ASN A 146 6.30 -7.41 -8.05
CA ASN A 146 6.70 -8.51 -7.15
C ASN A 146 5.86 -9.78 -7.36
N LEU A 147 4.70 -9.69 -8.02
CA LEU A 147 3.93 -10.85 -8.45
C LEU A 147 4.61 -11.60 -9.62
N PHE A 148 5.50 -10.93 -10.37
CA PHE A 148 6.09 -11.42 -11.62
C PHE A 148 7.64 -11.44 -11.64
N LEU A 149 8.33 -10.80 -10.67
CA LEU A 149 9.79 -10.71 -10.66
C LEU A 149 10.47 -11.88 -9.92
N ASP A 150 11.55 -12.37 -10.52
CA ASP A 150 12.41 -13.46 -10.05
C ASP A 150 12.98 -13.16 -8.64
N GLN A 151 12.92 -14.14 -7.73
CA GLN A 151 13.15 -13.97 -6.27
C GLN A 151 14.55 -13.44 -5.89
N ARG A 152 15.51 -13.40 -6.81
CA ARG A 152 16.90 -13.01 -6.53
C ARG A 152 17.10 -11.50 -6.37
N GLU A 153 16.21 -10.66 -6.91
CA GLU A 153 16.28 -9.19 -6.75
C GLU A 153 15.41 -8.66 -5.59
N GLN A 154 14.72 -9.54 -4.85
CA GLN A 154 13.91 -9.20 -3.68
C GLN A 154 14.76 -8.77 -2.48
N ASN A 155 16.06 -9.12 -2.48
CA ASN A 155 16.88 -9.22 -1.27
C ASN A 155 17.61 -7.94 -0.83
N LYS A 156 17.19 -6.76 -1.27
CA LYS A 156 17.78 -5.52 -0.73
C LYS A 156 16.79 -4.37 -0.57
N ILE A 157 15.61 -4.67 -0.03
CA ILE A 157 14.70 -3.61 0.46
C ILE A 157 15.35 -3.01 1.71
N ASN A 158 15.77 -1.75 1.61
CA ASN A 158 16.29 -1.01 2.75
C ASN A 158 15.13 -0.55 3.62
N TYR A 159 15.00 -1.10 4.81
CA TYR A 159 14.01 -0.64 5.79
C TYR A 159 14.54 0.54 6.60
N LEU A 160 13.61 1.39 7.06
CA LEU A 160 13.92 2.44 8.03
C LEU A 160 14.37 1.80 9.34
N LYS A 161 15.49 2.29 9.87
CA LYS A 161 16.04 1.91 11.17
C LYS A 161 15.95 3.09 12.13
N ALA A 162 16.13 2.83 13.43
CA ALA A 162 16.16 3.87 14.47
C ALA A 162 17.12 5.03 14.14
N ASN A 163 18.27 4.75 13.51
CA ASN A 163 19.28 5.78 13.17
C ASN A 163 18.81 6.81 12.13
N ALA A 164 17.72 6.55 11.41
CA ALA A 164 17.18 7.49 10.43
C ALA A 164 16.36 8.62 11.08
N PHE A 165 16.04 8.50 12.37
CA PHE A 165 15.22 9.46 13.11
C PHE A 165 16.14 10.45 13.83
N ILE A 166 16.22 11.67 13.31
CA ILE A 166 17.03 12.76 13.87
C ILE A 166 16.08 13.89 14.29
N LEU A 167 16.29 14.45 15.49
CA LEU A 167 15.51 15.59 15.97
C LEU A 167 15.84 16.85 15.16
N GLY A 168 14.81 17.62 14.81
CA GLY A 168 14.91 18.83 14.00
C GLY A 168 14.94 18.56 12.49
N GLU A 169 14.93 17.31 12.06
CA GLU A 169 14.92 16.92 10.65
C GLU A 169 13.54 16.46 10.17
N HIS A 170 13.38 16.45 8.85
CA HIS A 170 12.18 15.93 8.19
C HIS A 170 12.36 14.46 7.81
N ILE A 171 11.42 13.61 8.19
CA ILE A 171 11.38 12.20 7.79
C ILE A 171 10.25 11.95 6.80
N THR A 172 10.56 11.21 5.74
CA THR A 172 9.57 10.79 4.74
C THR A 172 9.16 9.35 5.01
N ILE A 173 7.87 9.13 5.29
CA ILE A 173 7.27 7.82 5.51
C ILE A 173 6.11 7.67 4.53
N PHE A 174 6.12 6.64 3.66
CA PHE A 174 5.09 6.41 2.64
C PHE A 174 4.69 7.67 1.86
N ASN A 175 5.70 8.41 1.38
CA ASN A 175 5.53 9.65 0.61
C ASN A 175 4.87 10.81 1.39
N ARG A 176 4.92 10.76 2.72
CA ARG A 176 4.42 11.80 3.62
C ARG A 176 5.56 12.31 4.49
N VAL A 177 5.69 13.64 4.58
CA VAL A 177 6.80 14.30 5.26
C VAL A 177 6.38 14.74 6.67
N PHE A 178 7.10 14.24 7.66
CA PHE A 178 6.92 14.55 9.07
C PHE A 178 8.11 15.33 9.60
N PHE A 179 7.87 16.42 10.32
CA PHE A 179 8.90 17.17 11.02
C PHE A 179 9.01 16.68 12.47
N LEU A 180 10.19 16.17 12.86
CA LEU A 180 10.44 15.66 14.21
C LEU A 180 10.92 16.81 15.11
N TYR A 181 10.12 17.22 16.09
CA TYR A 181 10.45 18.39 16.91
C TYR A 181 10.85 18.05 18.36
N ASP A 182 10.42 16.91 18.89
CA ASP A 182 10.75 16.48 20.26
C ASP A 182 10.78 14.94 20.34
N CYS A 183 11.35 14.39 21.41
CA CYS A 183 11.31 12.97 21.71
C CYS A 183 11.18 12.69 23.21
N ASP A 184 10.96 11.42 23.55
CA ASP A 184 10.85 11.01 24.94
C ASP A 184 12.19 10.98 25.68
N LYS A 185 12.18 11.05 27.02
CA LYS A 185 13.41 11.03 27.83
C LYS A 185 14.25 9.79 27.54
N PHE A 186 13.61 8.61 27.48
CA PHE A 186 14.29 7.37 27.12
C PHE A 186 14.94 7.44 25.74
N THR A 187 14.27 8.08 24.78
CA THR A 187 14.78 8.24 23.41
C THR A 187 15.98 9.18 23.39
N ARG A 188 15.95 10.27 24.18
CA ARG A 188 17.11 11.16 24.36
C ARG A 188 18.32 10.41 24.92
N ASP A 189 18.10 9.60 25.95
CA ASP A 189 19.16 8.83 26.60
C ASP A 189 19.71 7.71 25.69
N PHE A 190 18.85 7.11 24.86
CA PHE A 190 19.26 6.10 23.88
C PHE A 190 20.04 6.71 22.70
N CYS A 191 19.61 7.88 22.22
CA CYS A 191 20.26 8.63 21.16
C CYS A 191 21.48 9.44 21.66
N GLN A 192 21.94 9.23 22.90
CA GLN A 192 22.97 10.02 23.60
C GLN A 192 24.39 9.75 23.09
N PHE A 193 24.54 9.81 21.77
CA PHE A 193 25.79 9.87 21.02
C PHE A 193 25.53 10.75 19.79
N ASP A 194 25.35 12.05 20.03
CA ASP A 194 25.53 13.17 19.05
C ASP A 194 25.01 14.53 19.58
N ILE A 195 24.84 14.71 20.89
CA ILE A 195 24.48 16.03 21.47
C ILE A 195 25.56 17.10 21.23
N ASN A 196 26.78 16.71 20.84
CA ASN A 196 27.89 17.62 20.56
C ASN A 196 27.98 18.11 19.09
N ARG A 197 26.97 17.85 18.24
CA ARG A 197 26.99 18.30 16.82
C ARG A 197 25.87 19.24 16.38
N LEU A 198 25.21 19.93 17.31
CA LEU A 198 24.36 21.09 16.99
C LEU A 198 24.66 22.24 17.97
N PRO A 199 24.73 23.50 17.50
CA PRO A 199 24.97 24.64 18.37
C PRO A 199 23.80 24.78 19.33
N SER A 200 24.11 25.09 20.59
CA SER A 200 23.14 25.38 21.64
C SER A 200 22.14 26.44 21.17
N ILE A 201 20.93 26.01 20.80
CA ILE A 201 19.79 26.91 20.64
C ILE A 201 19.11 26.93 22.00
N SER A 202 19.22 28.08 22.66
CA SER A 202 18.44 28.43 23.84
C SER A 202 16.94 28.27 23.55
N PRO A 203 16.09 28.04 24.57
CA PRO A 203 14.67 27.84 24.35
C PRO A 203 14.10 29.07 23.66
N TYR A 204 13.76 28.94 22.37
CA TYR A 204 13.13 30.01 21.63
C TYR A 204 11.73 30.15 22.19
N SER A 205 11.51 31.20 22.99
CA SER A 205 10.19 31.67 23.31
C SER A 205 9.49 31.99 21.99
N VAL A 206 8.39 31.29 21.73
CA VAL A 206 7.47 31.63 20.65
C VAL A 206 6.92 33.02 20.99
N THR A 207 7.58 34.05 20.48
CA THR A 207 7.03 35.39 20.42
C THR A 207 6.47 35.56 19.02
N ASP A 208 5.16 35.76 18.98
CA ASP A 208 4.36 35.96 17.78
C ASP A 208 4.96 37.08 16.91
N LYS A 209 5.58 36.68 15.80
CA LYS A 209 5.90 37.57 14.68
C LYS A 209 5.62 36.86 13.36
N SER A 210 4.34 36.72 13.02
CA SER A 210 3.92 36.29 11.67
C SER A 210 2.57 36.86 11.24
N GLU A 211 2.36 38.17 11.38
CA GLU A 211 1.09 38.80 10.96
C GLU A 211 1.06 39.32 9.52
N ASP A 212 2.15 39.24 8.74
CA ASP A 212 2.20 39.93 7.43
C ASP A 212 2.17 39.02 6.19
N LYS A 213 2.58 37.73 6.28
CA LYS A 213 2.53 36.82 5.12
C LYS A 213 1.14 36.20 4.90
N THR A 214 0.39 35.98 5.98
CA THR A 214 -0.93 35.32 5.98
C THR A 214 -2.01 36.20 5.33
N LYS A 215 -1.90 37.52 5.45
CA LYS A 215 -2.86 38.49 4.88
C LYS A 215 -2.88 38.49 3.35
N ASN A 216 -1.74 38.24 2.69
CA ASN A 216 -1.65 38.27 1.22
C ASN A 216 -2.11 36.95 0.57
N VAL A 217 -1.93 35.80 1.24
CA VAL A 217 -2.45 34.51 0.77
C VAL A 217 -3.97 34.44 0.98
N ALA A 218 -4.46 34.88 2.16
CA ALA A 218 -5.90 34.91 2.44
C ALA A 218 -6.67 35.86 1.52
N ARG A 219 -6.11 37.05 1.19
CA ARG A 219 -6.73 37.97 0.21
C ARG A 219 -6.81 37.37 -1.19
N LYS A 220 -5.79 36.62 -1.63
CA LYS A 220 -5.76 35.98 -2.96
C LYS A 220 -6.78 34.83 -3.08
N SER A 221 -7.06 34.09 -1.99
CA SER A 221 -8.07 33.02 -2.00
C SER A 221 -9.50 33.56 -2.09
N ILE A 222 -9.86 34.61 -1.32
CA ILE A 222 -11.24 35.13 -1.28
C ILE A 222 -11.68 35.73 -2.62
N GLU A 223 -10.81 36.45 -3.32
CA GLU A 223 -11.15 37.10 -4.60
C GLU A 223 -11.26 36.10 -5.77
N ASN A 224 -10.64 34.92 -5.65
CA ASN A 224 -10.56 33.91 -6.71
C ASN A 224 -11.36 32.63 -6.43
N GLU A 225 -12.12 32.57 -5.33
CA GLU A 225 -12.94 31.41 -4.91
C GLU A 225 -13.85 30.88 -6.03
N GLN A 226 -14.39 31.78 -6.87
CA GLN A 226 -15.30 31.42 -7.97
C GLN A 226 -14.62 31.37 -9.35
N ARG A 227 -13.31 31.66 -9.46
CA ARG A 227 -12.61 31.72 -10.75
C ARG A 227 -12.00 30.36 -11.10
N VAL A 228 -12.49 29.79 -12.20
CA VAL A 228 -12.09 28.48 -12.71
C VAL A 228 -11.74 28.60 -14.18
N LEU A 229 -10.53 28.15 -14.55
CA LEU A 229 -10.08 28.06 -15.93
C LEU A 229 -10.40 26.67 -16.46
N ARG A 230 -10.91 26.60 -17.69
CA ARG A 230 -11.29 25.34 -18.35
C ARG A 230 -10.57 25.26 -19.69
N TYR A 231 -9.88 24.15 -19.92
CA TYR A 231 -9.12 23.88 -21.13
C TYR A 231 -9.57 22.56 -21.74
N GLU A 232 -9.66 22.52 -23.06
CA GLU A 232 -9.89 21.28 -23.78
C GLU A 232 -8.53 20.68 -24.18
N ALA A 233 -8.38 19.39 -23.98
CA ALA A 233 -7.16 18.65 -24.30
C ALA A 233 -7.49 17.36 -25.03
N ILE A 234 -6.55 16.89 -25.84
CA ILE A 234 -6.60 15.57 -26.49
C ILE A 234 -5.43 14.77 -25.94
N LEU A 235 -5.64 13.48 -25.69
CA LEU A 235 -4.57 12.59 -25.27
C LEU A 235 -3.77 12.15 -26.49
N GLU A 236 -2.48 12.46 -26.50
CA GLU A 236 -1.54 11.93 -27.47
C GLU A 236 -1.11 10.53 -26.99
N SER A 237 -1.72 9.48 -27.56
CA SER A 237 -1.42 8.07 -27.28
C SER A 237 -1.01 7.35 -28.56
N SER A 238 -0.12 6.37 -28.43
CA SER A 238 0.24 5.44 -29.52
C SER A 238 -0.89 4.45 -29.85
N ASP A 239 -1.87 4.30 -28.96
CA ASP A 239 -3.04 3.45 -29.17
C ASP A 239 -4.13 4.18 -29.96
N GLU A 240 -4.53 3.62 -31.11
CA GLU A 240 -5.54 4.19 -32.02
C GLU A 240 -6.92 4.39 -31.36
N ASN A 241 -7.22 3.62 -30.30
CA ASN A 241 -8.47 3.75 -29.55
C ASN A 241 -8.45 4.94 -28.58
N ASP A 242 -7.28 5.39 -28.12
CA ASP A 242 -7.13 6.45 -27.13
C ASP A 242 -6.86 7.83 -27.76
N CYS A 243 -6.37 7.87 -29.00
CA CYS A 243 -6.02 9.13 -29.68
C CYS A 243 -7.22 10.05 -29.95
N CYS A 244 -8.44 9.52 -29.97
CA CYS A 244 -9.67 10.27 -30.20
C CYS A 244 -10.32 10.80 -28.91
N ARG A 245 -9.74 10.52 -27.73
CA ARG A 245 -10.34 10.89 -26.44
C ARG A 245 -10.13 12.37 -26.14
N ARG A 246 -11.23 13.07 -25.84
CA ARG A 246 -11.24 14.48 -25.48
C ARG A 246 -11.38 14.65 -23.98
N PHE A 247 -10.58 15.54 -23.43
CA PHE A 247 -10.52 15.83 -22.01
C PHE A 247 -10.86 17.30 -21.76
N LEU A 248 -11.44 17.56 -20.60
CA LEU A 248 -11.65 18.88 -20.03
C LEU A 248 -10.79 19.02 -18.78
N ILE A 249 -9.76 19.85 -18.86
CA ILE A 249 -8.88 20.21 -17.74
C ILE A 249 -9.46 21.44 -17.06
N VAL A 250 -9.67 21.35 -15.75
CA VAL A 250 -10.27 22.39 -14.93
C VAL A 250 -9.28 22.82 -13.85
N TYR A 251 -8.82 24.08 -13.91
CA TYR A 251 -7.87 24.69 -12.98
C TYR A 251 -8.59 25.72 -12.09
N ARG A 252 -8.50 25.59 -10.77
CA ARG A 252 -9.07 26.57 -9.83
C ARG A 252 -8.00 27.52 -9.32
N LEU A 253 -8.23 28.83 -9.48
CA LEU A 253 -7.28 29.88 -9.11
C LEU A 253 -7.17 30.13 -7.59
N ALA A 254 -8.19 29.76 -6.82
CA ALA A 254 -8.19 29.94 -5.35
C ALA A 254 -7.14 29.06 -4.65
N ASP A 255 -6.97 27.83 -5.13
CA ASP A 255 -6.26 26.78 -4.41
C ASP A 255 -5.20 26.07 -5.28
N ASP A 256 -5.06 26.45 -6.56
CA ASP A 256 -4.15 25.85 -7.55
C ASP A 256 -4.37 24.35 -7.83
N PHE A 257 -5.60 23.86 -7.61
CA PHE A 257 -5.95 22.47 -7.91
C PHE A 257 -6.37 22.28 -9.38
N ILE A 258 -6.00 21.12 -9.92
CA ILE A 258 -6.33 20.67 -11.27
C ILE A 258 -7.23 19.43 -11.16
N SER A 259 -8.27 19.38 -11.99
CA SER A 259 -9.10 18.20 -12.19
C SER A 259 -9.28 17.95 -13.68
N VAL A 260 -9.32 16.69 -14.10
CA VAL A 260 -9.46 16.32 -15.52
C VAL A 260 -10.69 15.45 -15.68
N TYR A 261 -11.53 15.79 -16.65
CA TYR A 261 -12.76 15.07 -16.98
C TYR A 261 -12.67 14.54 -18.39
N GLU A 262 -13.12 13.32 -18.61
CA GLU A 262 -13.28 12.76 -19.94
C GLU A 262 -14.61 13.24 -20.52
N LYS A 263 -14.56 13.88 -21.69
CA LYS A 263 -15.76 14.29 -22.40
C LYS A 263 -16.36 13.09 -23.13
N PRO A 264 -17.68 12.91 -23.09
CA PRO A 264 -18.33 11.87 -23.87
C PRO A 264 -18.16 12.13 -25.37
N ILE A 265 -18.12 11.04 -26.14
CA ILE A 265 -18.14 11.09 -27.59
C ILE A 265 -19.61 11.22 -28.01
N ASP A 266 -19.93 12.24 -28.81
CA ASP A 266 -21.30 12.51 -29.26
C ASP A 266 -21.89 11.28 -29.95
N GLY A 267 -23.10 10.86 -29.54
CA GLY A 267 -23.80 9.69 -30.08
C GLY A 267 -23.82 8.46 -29.18
N TYR A 268 -22.96 8.38 -28.16
CA TYR A 268 -22.98 7.30 -27.17
C TYR A 268 -23.30 7.88 -25.79
N GLY A 269 -24.53 7.68 -25.34
CA GLY A 269 -24.99 8.18 -24.04
C GLY A 269 -24.21 7.54 -22.90
N CYS A 270 -23.13 8.17 -22.46
CA CYS A 270 -22.47 7.85 -21.21
C CYS A 270 -21.96 9.11 -20.50
N LEU A 271 -22.05 9.03 -19.17
CA LEU A 271 -21.82 10.09 -18.22
C LEU A 271 -20.36 10.58 -18.28
N THR A 272 -20.16 11.90 -18.30
CA THR A 272 -18.85 12.55 -18.08
C THR A 272 -18.14 11.90 -16.90
N ARG A 273 -17.07 11.16 -17.18
CA ARG A 273 -16.30 10.45 -16.16
C ARG A 273 -15.15 11.34 -15.68
N LYS A 274 -14.94 11.38 -14.36
CA LYS A 274 -13.80 12.09 -13.76
C LYS A 274 -12.54 11.25 -14.03
N PHE A 275 -11.63 11.75 -14.86
CA PHE A 275 -10.39 11.08 -15.25
C PHE A 275 -9.26 11.31 -14.23
N LEU A 276 -9.19 12.54 -13.69
CA LEU A 276 -8.27 12.91 -12.61
C LEU A 276 -9.03 13.65 -11.50
N GLU A 277 -8.89 13.16 -10.27
CA GLU A 277 -9.40 13.85 -9.09
C GLU A 277 -8.62 15.15 -8.81
N ARG A 278 -9.23 16.09 -8.07
CA ARG A 278 -8.66 17.39 -7.73
C ARG A 278 -7.32 17.21 -7.02
N VAL A 279 -6.23 17.50 -7.71
CA VAL A 279 -4.86 17.42 -7.17
C VAL A 279 -4.02 18.61 -7.64
N ARG A 280 -3.05 19.05 -6.82
CA ARG A 280 -1.99 20.00 -7.23
C ARG A 280 -0.90 19.25 -7.98
N ILE A 281 -0.66 19.59 -9.24
CA ILE A 281 0.32 18.91 -10.11
C ILE A 281 1.61 19.73 -10.18
N PRO A 282 2.77 19.18 -9.79
CA PRO A 282 4.06 19.86 -9.93
C PRO A 282 4.53 19.87 -11.40
N LYS A 283 5.32 20.88 -11.77
CA LYS A 283 5.87 21.00 -13.14
C LYS A 283 6.84 19.84 -13.45
N PRO A 284 6.84 19.33 -14.69
CA PRO A 284 7.82 18.32 -15.12
C PRO A 284 9.24 18.90 -14.98
N GLY A 285 10.14 18.15 -14.35
CA GLY A 285 11.51 18.57 -14.02
C GLY A 285 11.80 18.69 -12.51
N LEU A 286 10.76 18.80 -11.67
CA LEU A 286 10.86 18.52 -10.23
C LEU A 286 10.63 17.01 -10.03
N TYR A 287 11.66 16.20 -10.31
CA TYR A 287 11.66 14.74 -10.45
C TYR A 287 11.28 13.91 -9.20
N ILE A 288 10.46 14.42 -8.29
CA ILE A 288 10.07 13.70 -7.05
C ILE A 288 8.63 13.18 -7.10
N PHE A 289 7.79 13.62 -8.04
CA PHE A 289 6.34 13.35 -7.98
C PHE A 289 5.72 12.63 -9.17
N PHE A 290 6.45 12.37 -10.25
CA PHE A 290 5.94 11.62 -11.40
C PHE A 290 6.20 10.13 -11.22
N HIS A 291 5.51 9.44 -10.31
CA HIS A 291 5.30 7.98 -10.40
C HIS A 291 4.24 7.48 -9.41
N ASN A 292 3.06 8.11 -9.35
CA ASN A 292 1.91 7.56 -8.62
C ASN A 292 0.54 7.85 -9.28
N PHE A 293 0.49 8.20 -10.56
CA PHE A 293 -0.79 8.52 -11.23
C PHE A 293 -1.35 7.45 -12.17
N CYS A 294 -0.68 6.30 -12.31
CA CYS A 294 -1.37 5.09 -12.74
C CYS A 294 -1.61 4.24 -11.49
N TYR A 295 -2.69 3.45 -11.49
CA TYR A 295 -3.16 2.58 -10.40
C TYR A 295 -4.06 3.25 -9.36
N PHE A 296 -5.17 3.80 -9.82
CA PHE A 296 -6.48 3.42 -9.28
C PHE A 296 -7.51 3.60 -10.40
N PHE A 297 -7.58 2.64 -11.33
CA PHE A 297 -8.77 2.32 -12.13
C PHE A 297 -8.47 1.07 -12.97
N TRP A 298 -8.85 -0.08 -12.43
CA TRP A 298 -9.68 -1.07 -13.12
C TRP A 298 -10.85 -1.36 -12.19
#